data_AF-A0A3C1VFD1-F1
#
_entry.id   AF-A0A3C1VFD1-F1
#
_cell.length_a   1.000
_cell.length_b   1.000
_cell.length_c   1.000
_cell.angle_alpha   90.00
_cell.angle_beta   90.00
_cell.angle_gamma   90.00
#
_symmetry.space_group_name_H-M   'P 1'
#
loop_
_entity.id
_entity.type
_entity.pdbx_description
1 polymer ?
#
loop_
_entity_poly.entity_id
_entity_poly.type
_entity_poly.pdbx_seq_one_letter_code
_entity_poly.pdbx_strand_id
1 'polypeptide(L)'
;MFYSMPSGGFASSINASLAQADASNARSDAREAKSETELLRHDVDRLLMITEALWTFLKKEHGYSDEELANAVNGIDLRDGRLDGRAEQPQASPCPNCGKINSARRSLCIYCGQPLPVTLFAS
;
A
#
# COMPACT_ATOMS: atom_id res chain seq x y z
N MET A 1 42.55 54.92 8.67
CA MET A 1 42.71 53.51 8.25
C MET A 1 41.43 52.78 8.61
N PHE A 2 40.56 52.53 7.63
CA PHE A 2 39.36 51.72 7.82
C PHE A 2 39.62 50.36 7.18
N TYR A 3 39.73 49.30 7.98
CA TYR A 3 39.85 47.93 7.48
C TYR A 3 38.45 47.39 7.19
N SER A 4 38.14 47.19 5.91
CA SER A 4 36.95 46.45 5.48
C SER A 4 37.17 44.95 5.73
N MET A 5 36.42 44.38 6.68
CA MET A 5 36.36 42.93 6.90
C MET A 5 35.45 42.26 5.85
N PRO A 6 35.84 41.10 5.28
CA PRO A 6 35.03 40.38 4.31
C PRO A 6 33.94 39.58 5.02
N SER A 7 32.71 40.11 5.03
CA SER A 7 31.53 39.51 5.69
C SER A 7 30.87 38.36 4.91
N GLY A 8 31.46 37.88 3.81
CA GLY A 8 30.84 36.89 2.91
C GLY A 8 31.09 35.41 3.22
N GLY A 9 32.14 35.07 3.98
CA GLY A 9 32.57 33.66 4.16
C GLY A 9 31.74 32.85 5.17
N PHE A 10 31.27 33.50 6.24
CA PHE A 10 30.58 32.81 7.35
C PHE A 10 29.14 32.39 7.00
N ALA A 11 28.42 33.20 6.21
CA ALA A 11 27.05 32.85 5.81
C ALA A 11 27.02 31.62 4.87
N SER A 12 28.02 31.48 3.99
CA SER A 12 28.12 30.37 3.05
C SER A 12 28.41 29.03 3.75
N SER A 13 29.23 29.03 4.81
CA SER A 13 29.57 27.81 5.56
C SER A 13 28.42 27.31 6.44
N ILE A 14 27.60 28.22 6.99
CA ILE A 14 26.39 27.87 7.74
C ILE A 14 25.37 27.21 6.81
N ASN A 15 25.11 27.80 5.63
CA ASN A 15 24.16 27.23 4.66
C ASN A 15 24.61 25.85 4.15
N ALA A 16 25.91 25.66 3.90
CA ALA A 16 26.45 24.36 3.52
C ALA A 16 26.28 23.31 4.63
N SER A 17 26.50 23.71 5.89
CA SER A 17 26.30 22.83 7.06
C SER A 17 24.84 22.44 7.25
N LEU A 18 23.89 23.37 7.06
CA LEU A 18 22.46 23.10 7.14
C LEU A 18 22.00 22.16 6.03
N ALA A 19 22.42 22.40 4.78
CA ALA A 19 22.10 21.52 3.65
C ALA A 19 22.68 20.10 3.85
N GLN A 20 23.87 20.00 4.45
CA GLN A 20 24.48 18.71 4.78
C GLN A 20 23.72 17.97 5.88
N ALA A 21 23.19 18.69 6.88
CA ALA A 21 22.35 18.14 7.94
C ALA A 21 21.00 17.66 7.39
N ASP A 22 20.33 18.47 6.57
CA ASP A 22 19.05 18.10 5.93
C ASP A 22 19.22 16.87 5.02
N ALA A 23 20.29 16.83 4.23
CA ALA A 23 20.60 15.67 3.40
C ALA A 23 20.91 14.42 4.23
N SER A 24 21.51 14.56 5.41
CA SER A 24 21.75 13.45 6.33
C SER A 24 20.45 12.93 6.94
N ASN A 25 19.56 13.83 7.36
CA ASN A 25 18.26 13.49 7.93
C ASN A 25 17.39 12.78 6.89
N ALA A 26 17.26 13.34 5.68
CA ALA A 26 16.50 12.72 4.60
C ALA A 26 17.01 11.31 4.23
N ARG A 27 18.33 11.07 4.33
CA ARG A 27 18.91 9.72 4.12
C ARG A 27 18.58 8.78 5.27
N SER A 28 18.50 9.28 6.50
CA SER A 28 18.07 8.50 7.67
C SER A 28 16.62 8.07 7.51
N ASP A 29 15.73 9.02 7.22
CA ASP A 29 14.30 8.78 7.04
C ASP A 29 14.04 7.79 5.89
N ALA A 30 14.76 7.93 4.78
CA ALA A 30 14.64 7.00 3.65
C ALA A 30 15.10 5.57 4.00
N ARG A 31 16.10 5.43 4.88
CA ARG A 31 16.56 4.11 5.35
C ARG A 31 15.55 3.49 6.30
N GLU A 32 14.99 4.29 7.21
CA GLU A 32 13.95 3.86 8.14
C GLU A 32 12.71 3.38 7.39
N ALA A 33 12.19 4.19 6.46
CA ALA A 33 11.06 3.80 5.61
C ALA A 33 11.35 2.50 4.84
N LYS A 34 12.57 2.34 4.31
CA LYS A 34 12.96 1.07 3.66
C LYS A 34 12.92 -0.09 4.64
N SER A 35 13.48 0.06 5.84
CA SER A 35 13.45 -0.97 6.88
C SER A 35 12.02 -1.34 7.27
N GLU A 36 11.13 -0.37 7.43
CA GLU A 36 9.71 -0.61 7.70
C GLU A 36 9.03 -1.38 6.57
N THR A 37 9.33 -1.05 5.30
CA THR A 37 8.76 -1.79 4.16
C THR A 37 9.22 -3.25 4.11
N GLU A 38 10.47 -3.54 4.47
CA GLU A 38 10.96 -4.92 4.55
C GLU A 38 10.31 -5.69 5.70
N LEU A 39 10.11 -5.05 6.86
CA LEU A 39 9.38 -5.66 7.98
C LEU A 39 7.92 -5.95 7.61
N LEU A 40 7.23 -4.99 6.98
CA LEU A 40 5.86 -5.18 6.49
C LEU A 40 5.77 -6.32 5.48
N ARG A 41 6.76 -6.44 4.58
CA ARG A 41 6.84 -7.55 3.64
C ARG A 41 6.95 -8.89 4.37
N HIS A 42 7.83 -8.99 5.37
CA HIS A 42 7.96 -10.20 6.19
C HIS A 42 6.67 -10.54 6.95
N ASP A 43 5.98 -9.54 7.50
CA ASP A 43 4.71 -9.74 8.18
C ASP A 43 3.62 -10.22 7.21
N VAL A 44 3.57 -9.68 6.00
CA VAL A 44 2.66 -10.14 4.93
C VAL A 44 2.96 -11.58 4.54
N ASP A 45 4.24 -11.93 4.33
CA ASP A 45 4.64 -13.30 4.00
C ASP A 45 4.23 -14.30 5.11
N ARG A 46 4.41 -13.90 6.38
CA ARG A 46 3.99 -14.69 7.55
C ARG A 46 2.47 -14.85 7.60
N LEU A 47 1.71 -13.78 7.35
CA LEU A 47 0.25 -13.81 7.31
C LEU A 47 -0.24 -14.73 6.19
N LEU A 48 0.34 -14.63 4.98
CA LEU A 48 0.02 -15.49 3.85
C LEU A 48 0.20 -16.96 4.22
N MET A 49 1.36 -17.33 4.78
CA MET A 49 1.65 -18.70 5.20
C MET A 49 0.62 -19.23 6.21
N ILE A 50 0.25 -18.42 7.21
CA ILE A 50 -0.76 -18.82 8.21
C ILE A 50 -2.13 -18.97 7.56
N THR A 51 -2.55 -18.02 6.71
CA THR A 51 -3.85 -18.09 6.03
C THR A 51 -3.95 -19.27 5.07
N GLU A 52 -2.86 -19.63 4.39
CA GLU A 52 -2.78 -20.81 3.54
C GLU A 52 -2.91 -22.10 4.35
N ALA A 53 -2.23 -22.18 5.50
CA ALA A 53 -2.38 -23.31 6.42
C ALA A 53 -3.82 -23.43 6.93
N LEU A 54 -4.42 -22.33 7.39
CA LEU A 54 -5.82 -22.29 7.83
C LEU A 54 -6.76 -22.73 6.71
N TRP A 55 -6.57 -22.23 5.49
CA TRP A 55 -7.41 -22.61 4.36
C TRP A 55 -7.26 -24.10 4.00
N THR A 56 -6.03 -24.62 4.08
CA THR A 56 -5.76 -26.05 3.87
C THR A 56 -6.50 -26.92 4.88
N PHE A 57 -6.54 -26.55 6.16
CA PHE A 57 -7.32 -27.25 7.18
C PHE A 57 -8.83 -27.19 6.88
N LEU A 58 -9.35 -26.01 6.53
CA LEU A 58 -10.77 -25.84 6.18
C LEU A 58 -11.19 -26.71 4.99
N LYS A 59 -10.35 -26.81 3.95
CA LYS A 59 -10.63 -27.69 2.81
C LYS A 59 -10.58 -29.17 3.19
N LYS A 60 -9.56 -29.59 3.93
CA LYS A 60 -9.34 -31.01 4.25
C LYS A 60 -10.35 -31.54 5.28
N GLU A 61 -10.60 -30.80 6.34
CA GLU A 61 -11.41 -31.26 7.48
C GLU A 61 -12.90 -30.94 7.32
N HIS A 62 -13.25 -29.90 6.55
CA HIS A 62 -14.64 -29.45 6.42
C HIS A 62 -15.16 -29.45 4.98
N GLY A 63 -14.31 -29.74 3.99
CA GLY A 63 -14.74 -29.88 2.58
C GLY A 63 -15.11 -28.58 1.89
N TYR A 64 -14.71 -27.42 2.44
CA TYR A 64 -14.98 -26.13 1.82
C TYR A 64 -14.30 -26.01 0.44
N SER A 65 -14.99 -25.35 -0.47
CA SER A 65 -14.53 -25.05 -1.83
C SER A 65 -13.90 -23.66 -1.95
N ASP A 66 -13.04 -23.46 -2.95
CA ASP A 66 -12.43 -22.15 -3.22
C ASP A 66 -13.51 -21.13 -3.66
N GLU A 67 -14.63 -21.58 -4.24
CA GLU A 67 -15.80 -20.76 -4.57
C GLU A 67 -16.51 -20.21 -3.32
N GLU A 68 -16.67 -21.03 -2.27
CA GLU A 68 -17.28 -20.60 -1.02
C GLU A 68 -16.42 -19.54 -0.31
N LEU A 69 -15.10 -19.70 -0.33
CA LEU A 69 -14.18 -18.68 0.17
C LEU A 69 -14.32 -17.38 -0.62
N ALA A 70 -14.34 -17.44 -1.95
CA ALA A 70 -14.51 -16.27 -2.80
C ALA A 70 -15.83 -15.53 -2.50
N ASN A 71 -16.92 -16.27 -2.29
CA ASN A 71 -18.21 -15.71 -1.91
C ASN A 71 -18.18 -15.06 -0.52
N ALA A 72 -17.51 -15.70 0.46
CA ALA A 72 -17.34 -15.15 1.79
C ALA A 72 -16.54 -13.84 1.78
N VAL A 73 -15.44 -13.79 1.01
CA VAL A 73 -14.61 -12.58 0.83
C VAL A 73 -15.41 -11.46 0.19
N ASN A 74 -16.15 -11.74 -0.89
CA ASN A 74 -17.05 -10.77 -1.52
C ASN A 74 -18.09 -10.24 -0.52
N GLY A 75 -18.67 -11.13 0.29
CA GLY A 75 -19.63 -10.75 1.33
C GLY A 75 -19.03 -9.86 2.42
N ILE A 76 -17.75 -10.03 2.77
CA ILE A 76 -17.03 -9.15 3.71
C ILE A 76 -16.83 -7.77 3.08
N ASP A 77 -16.33 -7.68 1.85
CA ASP A 77 -16.11 -6.41 1.12
C ASP A 77 -17.39 -5.56 1.02
N LEU A 78 -18.51 -6.21 0.66
CA LEU A 78 -19.82 -5.55 0.55
C LEU A 78 -20.34 -5.04 1.91
N ARG A 79 -19.99 -5.69 3.02
CA ARG A 79 -20.36 -5.24 4.37
C ARG A 79 -19.51 -4.05 4.82
N ASP A 80 -18.22 -4.08 4.49
CA ASP A 80 -17.27 -3.02 4.84
C ASP A 80 -17.61 -1.71 4.10
N GLY A 81 -17.99 -1.82 2.82
CA GLY A 81 -18.48 -0.70 2.01
C GLY A 81 -19.80 -0.07 2.47
N ARG A 82 -20.50 -0.65 3.46
CA ARG A 82 -21.74 -0.10 4.03
C ARG A 82 -21.52 0.62 5.38
N LEU A 83 -20.39 0.39 6.05
CA LEU A 83 -20.07 1.02 7.33
C LEU A 83 -19.44 2.41 7.16
N ASP A 84 -18.75 2.66 6.05
CA ASP A 84 -18.21 3.97 5.69
C ASP A 84 -19.16 4.71 4.76
N GLY A 85 -20.21 5.30 5.33
CA GLY A 85 -21.36 5.91 4.63
C GLY A 85 -21.07 7.09 3.68
N ARG A 86 -20.20 6.94 2.68
CA ARG A 86 -20.07 7.87 1.56
C ARG A 86 -19.80 7.20 0.22
N ALA A 87 -20.46 7.80 -0.77
CA ALA A 87 -20.34 7.65 -2.21
C ALA A 87 -21.10 6.48 -2.84
N GLU A 88 -21.85 6.84 -3.88
CA GLU A 88 -22.41 5.99 -4.92
C GLU A 88 -21.40 4.90 -5.32
N GLN A 89 -21.88 3.67 -5.49
CA GLN A 89 -21.02 2.55 -5.84
C GLN A 89 -20.55 2.72 -7.30
N PRO A 90 -19.24 2.94 -7.55
CA PRO A 90 -18.74 2.89 -8.91
C PRO A 90 -18.92 1.45 -9.44
N GLN A 91 -19.38 1.35 -10.69
CA GLN A 91 -19.81 0.10 -11.34
C GLN A 91 -18.70 -0.95 -11.27
N ALA A 92 -19.01 -2.15 -10.76
CA ALA A 92 -18.04 -3.24 -10.67
C ALA A 92 -17.52 -3.64 -12.06
N SER A 93 -16.20 -3.69 -12.24
CA SER A 93 -15.55 -3.97 -13.52
C SER A 93 -14.81 -5.30 -13.51
N PRO A 94 -14.80 -6.06 -14.62
CA PRO A 94 -14.01 -7.29 -14.72
C PRO A 94 -12.51 -6.98 -14.71
N CYS A 95 -11.74 -7.80 -13.99
CA CYS A 95 -10.28 -7.71 -14.01
C CYS A 95 -9.75 -8.06 -15.40
N PRO A 96 -8.89 -7.22 -16.02
CA PRO A 96 -8.34 -7.51 -17.34
C PRO A 96 -7.40 -8.72 -17.36
N ASN A 97 -6.87 -9.14 -16.20
CA ASN A 97 -5.95 -10.27 -16.11
C ASN A 97 -6.63 -11.62 -15.83
N CYS A 98 -7.63 -11.66 -14.95
CA CYS A 98 -8.30 -12.92 -14.57
C CYS A 98 -9.80 -12.98 -14.90
N GLY A 99 -10.38 -11.92 -15.45
CA GLY A 99 -11.79 -11.84 -15.84
C GLY A 99 -12.80 -11.74 -14.69
N LYS A 100 -12.38 -11.95 -13.43
CA LYS A 100 -13.29 -11.88 -12.27
C LYS A 100 -13.71 -10.44 -11.97
N ILE A 101 -14.97 -10.26 -11.60
CA ILE A 101 -15.56 -8.95 -11.30
C ILE A 101 -14.99 -8.40 -9.98
N ASN A 102 -14.50 -7.17 -10.01
CA ASN A 102 -13.97 -6.48 -8.83
C ASN A 102 -14.71 -5.17 -8.58
N SER A 103 -14.76 -4.75 -7.32
CA SER A 103 -15.25 -3.42 -6.95
C SER A 103 -14.35 -2.33 -7.57
N ALA A 104 -14.97 -1.29 -8.17
CA ALA A 104 -14.24 -0.25 -8.89
C ALA A 104 -13.36 0.66 -8.00
N ARG A 105 -13.49 0.57 -6.67
CA ARG A 105 -12.65 1.33 -5.74
C ARG A 105 -11.29 0.69 -5.47
N ARG A 106 -11.06 -0.54 -5.92
CA ARG A 106 -9.82 -1.28 -5.63
C ARG A 106 -8.75 -1.01 -6.68
N SER A 107 -7.53 -0.73 -6.23
CA SER A 107 -6.35 -0.59 -7.08
C SER A 107 -5.76 -1.93 -7.50
N LEU A 108 -6.02 -3.01 -6.76
CA LEU A 108 -5.54 -4.37 -7.02
C LEU A 108 -6.71 -5.35 -7.04
N CYS A 109 -6.62 -6.37 -7.89
CA CYS A 109 -7.60 -7.44 -7.98
C CYS A 109 -7.54 -8.33 -6.74
N ILE A 110 -8.69 -8.59 -6.11
CA ILE A 110 -8.78 -9.43 -4.91
C ILE A 110 -8.47 -10.91 -5.18
N TYR A 111 -8.57 -11.33 -6.44
CA TYR A 111 -8.39 -12.73 -6.83
C TYR A 111 -6.99 -13.03 -7.33
N CYS A 112 -6.39 -12.14 -8.12
CA CYS A 112 -5.08 -12.39 -8.75
C CYS A 112 -3.99 -11.40 -8.34
N GLY A 113 -4.30 -10.39 -7.52
CA GLY A 113 -3.35 -9.40 -7.03
C GLY A 113 -2.83 -8.40 -8.06
N GLN A 114 -3.23 -8.49 -9.33
CA GLN A 114 -2.77 -7.58 -10.38
C GLN A 114 -3.46 -6.21 -10.30
N PRO A 115 -2.81 -5.13 -10.79
CA PRO A 115 -3.39 -3.81 -10.84
C PRO A 115 -4.68 -3.78 -11.66
N LEU A 116 -5.71 -3.15 -11.10
CA LEU A 116 -6.93 -2.82 -11.81
C LEU A 116 -6.82 -1.43 -12.42
N PRO A 117 -7.37 -1.20 -13.62
CA PRO A 117 -7.47 0.13 -14.19
C PRO A 117 -8.46 0.93 -13.34
N VAL A 118 -7.95 1.65 -12.33
CA VAL A 118 -8.73 2.60 -11.53
C VAL A 118 -9.10 3.79 -12.41
N THR A 119 -10.23 3.70 -13.09
CA THR A 119 -10.82 4.87 -13.73
C THR A 119 -11.47 5.69 -12.63
N LEU A 120 -10.73 6.69 -12.12
CA LEU A 120 -11.30 7.75 -11.28
C LEU A 120 -12.43 8.54 -11.99
N PHE A 121 -12.63 8.29 -13.29
CA PHE A 121 -13.54 9.02 -14.18
C PHE A 121 -14.22 8.11 -15.23
N ALA A 122 -14.79 6.97 -14.84
CA ALA A 122 -15.81 6.34 -15.70
C ALA A 122 -17.14 7.04 -15.46
N SER A 123 -17.51 7.93 -16.39
CA SER A 123 -18.79 8.65 -16.46
C SER A 123 -19.96 7.72 -16.74
#